data_AF-A0A6N7BHG5-F1
#
_entry.id   AF-A0A6N7BHG5-F1
#
_cell.length_a   1.000
_cell.length_b   1.000
_cell.length_c   1.000
_cell.angle_alpha   90.00
_cell.angle_beta   90.00
_cell.angle_gamma   90.00
#
_symmetry.space_group_name_H-M   'P 1'
#
loop_
_entity.id
_entity.type
_entity.pdbx_description
1 polymer ?
#
loop_
_entity_poly.entity_id
_entity_poly.type
_entity_poly.pdbx_seq_one_letter_code
_entity_poly.pdbx_strand_id
1 'polypeptide(L)'
;MGELTLYYKYLVIVSIVVWLITPIRQYKTRYFWFFLTLGLADPVSIIAARNFHIVSAQFYVPFDILLFFSVIEYKKITFYKILFYIVIVGFGCYSFFHFWEYGSYFFTTVMFFVLVILVKQSFQFIVERGSINIFHVVLVFYQALNAFKSLALLLNFSTGVWFFCISTAIQIFIGAFFALYREDDPRLLIEVMKVNKFENS
;
A
#
# COMPACT_ATOMS: atom_id res chain seq x y z
N MET A 1 -23.79 -19.60 -8.64
CA MET A 1 -22.83 -18.60 -9.17
C MET A 1 -23.28 -17.16 -8.99
N GLY A 2 -24.57 -16.80 -9.15
CA GLY A 2 -25.04 -15.41 -9.06
C GLY A 2 -24.82 -14.70 -7.71
N GLU A 3 -25.07 -15.37 -6.58
CA GLU A 3 -24.95 -14.75 -5.25
C GLU A 3 -23.50 -14.43 -4.86
N LEU A 4 -22.54 -15.33 -5.11
CA LEU A 4 -21.13 -15.10 -4.81
C LEU A 4 -20.57 -13.88 -5.57
N THR A 5 -20.97 -13.73 -6.83
CA THR A 5 -20.60 -12.56 -7.65
C THR A 5 -21.22 -11.28 -7.12
N LEU A 6 -22.44 -11.35 -6.59
CA LEU A 6 -23.13 -10.22 -5.96
C LEU A 6 -22.40 -9.78 -4.67
N TYR A 7 -22.07 -10.73 -3.78
CA TYR A 7 -21.32 -10.46 -2.55
C TYR A 7 -19.95 -9.84 -2.84
N TYR A 8 -19.24 -10.36 -3.85
CA TYR A 8 -17.97 -9.79 -4.29
C TYR A 8 -18.11 -8.32 -4.73
N LYS A 9 -19.15 -8.00 -5.51
CA LYS A 9 -19.40 -6.61 -5.94
C LYS A 9 -19.65 -5.67 -4.76
N TYR A 10 -20.45 -6.09 -3.78
CA TYR A 10 -20.67 -5.29 -2.57
C TYR A 10 -19.38 -5.08 -1.78
N LEU A 11 -18.58 -6.13 -1.60
CA LEU A 11 -17.28 -6.02 -0.93
C LEU A 11 -16.35 -5.02 -1.63
N VAL A 12 -16.28 -5.05 -2.96
CA VAL A 12 -15.47 -4.10 -3.75
C VAL A 12 -15.98 -2.66 -3.55
N ILE A 13 -17.29 -2.43 -3.61
CA ILE A 13 -17.86 -1.09 -3.43
C ILE A 13 -17.56 -0.56 -2.02
N VAL A 14 -17.77 -1.37 -0.98
CA VAL A 14 -17.46 -0.99 0.40
C VAL A 14 -15.97 -0.68 0.56
N SER A 15 -15.10 -1.50 -0.03
CA SER A 15 -13.66 -1.27 -0.06
C SER A 15 -13.32 0.08 -0.69
N ILE A 16 -13.84 0.37 -1.89
CA ILE A 16 -13.60 1.65 -2.59
C ILE A 16 -14.02 2.83 -1.73
N VAL A 17 -15.21 2.79 -1.13
CA VAL A 17 -15.71 3.89 -0.30
C VAL A 17 -14.80 4.13 0.90
N VAL A 18 -14.43 3.06 1.62
CA VAL A 18 -13.55 3.16 2.79
C VAL A 18 -12.19 3.74 2.39
N TRP A 19 -11.58 3.23 1.33
CA TRP A 19 -10.25 3.67 0.90
C TRP A 19 -10.23 5.06 0.28
N LEU A 20 -11.33 5.56 -0.29
CA LEU A 20 -11.44 6.94 -0.76
C LEU A 20 -11.55 7.95 0.38
N ILE A 21 -12.11 7.57 1.52
CA ILE A 21 -12.21 8.44 2.70
C ILE A 21 -10.84 8.58 3.38
N THR A 22 -10.05 7.51 3.39
CA THR A 22 -8.73 7.48 4.03
C THR A 22 -7.80 8.64 3.65
N PRO A 23 -7.53 8.96 2.37
CA PRO A 23 -6.66 10.09 2.03
C PRO A 23 -7.20 11.44 2.49
N ILE A 24 -8.53 11.62 2.55
CA ILE A 24 -9.14 12.84 3.09
C ILE A 24 -8.74 13.00 4.56
N ARG A 25 -8.81 11.92 5.34
CA ARG A 25 -8.38 11.92 6.75
C ARG A 25 -6.88 12.13 6.90
N GLN A 26 -6.08 11.53 6.03
CA GLN A 26 -4.62 11.60 6.04
C GLN A 26 -4.07 12.83 5.31
N TYR A 27 -4.91 13.82 5.00
CA TYR A 27 -4.44 15.03 4.33
C TYR A 27 -3.34 15.73 5.13
N LYS A 28 -2.26 16.14 4.45
CA LYS A 28 -1.04 16.75 5.00
C LYS A 28 -0.21 15.87 5.94
N THR A 29 -0.53 14.58 6.11
CA THR A 29 0.37 13.64 6.81
C THR A 29 1.43 13.10 5.86
N ARG A 30 2.45 12.45 6.41
CA ARG A 30 3.54 11.83 5.64
C ARG A 30 3.00 10.83 4.62
N TYR A 31 2.02 10.04 5.01
CA TYR A 31 1.45 8.95 4.21
C TYR A 31 0.27 9.37 3.32
N PHE A 32 -0.02 10.68 3.18
CA PHE A 32 -1.13 11.16 2.35
C PHE A 32 -1.11 10.56 0.93
N TRP A 33 0.03 10.65 0.24
CA TRP A 33 0.18 10.17 -1.14
C TRP A 33 0.05 8.65 -1.26
N PHE A 34 0.49 7.93 -0.22
CA PHE A 34 0.32 6.48 -0.13
C PHE A 34 -1.18 6.13 -0.09
N PHE A 35 -1.94 6.73 0.82
CA PHE A 35 -3.38 6.49 0.92
C PHE A 35 -4.18 7.01 -0.27
N LEU A 36 -3.73 8.10 -0.90
CA LEU A 36 -4.37 8.61 -2.12
C LEU A 36 -4.21 7.62 -3.27
N THR A 37 -3.01 7.06 -3.43
CA THR A 37 -2.74 6.05 -4.46
C THR A 37 -3.61 4.81 -4.24
N LEU A 38 -3.72 4.32 -3.00
CA LEU A 38 -4.57 3.18 -2.66
C LEU A 38 -6.06 3.46 -2.92
N GLY A 39 -6.56 4.63 -2.49
CA GLY A 39 -7.98 4.99 -2.66
C GLY A 39 -8.38 5.18 -4.11
N LEU A 40 -7.47 5.63 -4.97
CA LEU A 40 -7.73 5.85 -6.39
C LEU A 40 -7.49 4.63 -7.26
N ALA A 41 -6.67 3.66 -6.83
CA ALA A 41 -6.26 2.53 -7.65
C ALA A 41 -7.46 1.78 -8.26
N ASP A 42 -8.41 1.34 -7.42
CA ASP A 42 -9.58 0.60 -7.87
C ASP A 42 -10.52 1.42 -8.78
N PRO A 43 -11.05 2.60 -8.37
CA PRO A 43 -12.01 3.33 -9.19
C PRO A 43 -11.39 3.79 -10.51
N VAL A 44 -10.14 4.26 -10.50
CA VAL A 44 -9.46 4.70 -11.73
C VAL A 44 -9.18 3.51 -12.64
N SER A 45 -8.71 2.37 -12.11
CA SER A 45 -8.46 1.17 -12.93
C SER A 45 -9.74 0.65 -13.58
N ILE A 46 -10.87 0.64 -12.86
CA ILE A 46 -12.17 0.22 -13.41
C ILE A 46 -12.63 1.17 -14.53
N ILE A 47 -12.56 2.48 -14.30
CA ILE A 47 -12.96 3.49 -15.28
C ILE A 47 -12.05 3.44 -16.51
N ALA A 48 -10.73 3.40 -16.31
CA ALA A 48 -9.76 3.36 -17.40
C ALA A 48 -9.88 2.08 -18.23
N ALA A 49 -9.97 0.91 -17.60
CA ALA A 49 -10.19 -0.36 -18.29
C ALA A 49 -11.42 -0.34 -19.20
N ARG A 50 -12.52 0.25 -18.73
CA ARG A 50 -13.75 0.37 -19.50
C ARG A 50 -13.60 1.28 -20.73
N ASN A 51 -12.81 2.35 -20.65
CA ASN A 51 -12.64 3.31 -21.73
C ASN A 51 -11.55 2.89 -22.74
N PHE A 52 -10.50 2.21 -22.29
CA PHE A 52 -9.36 1.82 -23.13
C PHE A 52 -9.40 0.36 -23.61
N HIS A 53 -10.39 -0.43 -23.17
CA HIS A 53 -10.49 -1.86 -23.46
C HIS A 53 -9.26 -2.68 -23.02
N ILE A 54 -8.64 -2.25 -21.93
CA ILE A 54 -7.49 -2.92 -21.29
C ILE A 54 -7.98 -3.65 -20.03
N VAL A 55 -7.29 -4.72 -19.62
CA VAL A 55 -7.58 -5.44 -18.37
C VAL A 55 -7.38 -4.50 -17.18
N SER A 56 -8.36 -4.41 -16.27
CA SER A 56 -8.26 -3.54 -15.08
C SER A 56 -7.05 -3.85 -14.21
N ALA A 57 -6.71 -5.15 -14.09
CA ALA A 57 -5.54 -5.61 -13.36
C ALA A 57 -4.21 -5.03 -13.90
N GLN A 58 -4.14 -4.66 -15.19
CA GLN A 58 -2.95 -4.09 -15.81
C GLN A 58 -2.66 -2.66 -15.32
N PHE A 59 -3.70 -1.92 -14.91
CA PHE A 59 -3.54 -0.58 -14.35
C PHE A 59 -2.96 -0.58 -12.93
N TYR A 60 -2.89 -1.71 -12.24
CA TYR A 60 -2.20 -1.76 -10.95
C TYR A 60 -0.69 -1.53 -11.11
N VAL A 61 -0.09 -1.86 -12.27
CA VAL A 61 1.35 -1.61 -12.52
C VAL A 61 1.73 -0.13 -12.35
N PRO A 62 1.10 0.84 -13.01
CA PRO A 62 1.40 2.25 -12.75
C PRO A 62 1.01 2.69 -11.33
N PHE A 63 -0.05 2.14 -10.72
CA PHE A 63 -0.38 2.44 -9.32
C PHE A 63 0.67 1.92 -8.34
N ASP A 64 1.28 0.78 -8.58
CA ASP A 64 2.37 0.23 -7.77
C ASP A 64 3.60 1.13 -7.84
N ILE A 65 3.94 1.63 -9.04
CA ILE A 65 5.02 2.60 -9.22
C ILE A 65 4.74 3.85 -8.37
N LEU A 66 3.53 4.40 -8.45
CA LEU A 66 3.12 5.55 -7.64
C LEU A 66 3.17 5.22 -6.14
N LEU A 67 2.73 4.04 -5.74
CA LEU A 67 2.73 3.58 -4.36
C LEU A 67 4.16 3.50 -3.82
N PHE A 68 5.08 2.94 -4.62
CA PHE A 68 6.50 2.90 -4.30
C PHE A 68 7.08 4.30 -4.09
N PHE A 69 6.85 5.21 -5.02
CA PHE A 69 7.33 6.60 -4.90
C PHE A 69 6.65 7.39 -3.78
N SER A 70 5.45 7.00 -3.35
CA SER A 70 4.73 7.66 -2.26
C SER A 70 5.36 7.44 -0.88
N VAL A 71 6.15 6.38 -0.72
CA VAL A 71 6.80 6.04 0.57
C VAL A 71 8.28 6.38 0.59
N ILE A 72 8.89 6.76 -0.53
CA ILE A 72 10.31 7.08 -0.59
C ILE A 72 10.58 8.48 -0.01
N GLU A 73 11.65 8.58 0.78
CA GLU A 73 12.22 9.88 1.15
C GLU A 73 13.23 10.36 0.09
N TYR A 74 12.98 11.51 -0.51
CA TYR A 74 13.83 12.11 -1.55
C TYR A 74 15.05 12.87 -1.00
N LYS A 75 15.43 12.64 0.27
CA LYS A 75 16.61 13.29 0.85
C LYS A 75 17.90 12.69 0.26
N LYS A 76 18.80 13.56 -0.19
CA LYS A 76 20.13 13.22 -0.76
C LYS A 76 20.02 12.17 -1.88
N ILE A 77 19.48 12.58 -3.02
CA ILE A 77 19.40 11.74 -4.22
C ILE A 77 20.82 11.57 -4.80
N THR A 78 21.31 10.33 -4.81
CA THR A 78 22.59 9.97 -5.43
C THR A 78 22.35 9.33 -6.79
N PHE A 79 23.36 9.31 -7.67
CA PHE A 79 23.24 8.71 -9.00
C PHE A 79 22.72 7.27 -8.97
N TYR A 80 23.22 6.43 -8.05
CA TYR A 80 22.75 5.05 -7.90
C TYR A 80 21.26 4.94 -7.55
N LYS A 81 20.72 5.88 -6.76
CA LYS A 81 19.27 5.92 -6.47
C LYS A 81 18.46 6.29 -7.71
N ILE A 82 18.93 7.27 -8.49
CA ILE A 82 18.30 7.66 -9.76
C ILE A 82 18.26 6.47 -10.71
N LEU A 83 19.40 5.78 -10.87
CA LEU A 83 19.50 4.59 -11.70
C LEU A 83 18.51 3.50 -11.23
N PHE A 84 18.44 3.26 -9.93
CA PHE A 84 17.48 2.31 -9.35
C PHE A 84 16.01 2.69 -9.64
N TYR A 85 15.66 3.98 -9.53
CA TYR A 85 14.31 4.47 -9.87
C TYR A 85 13.99 4.31 -11.35
N ILE A 86 14.95 4.60 -12.24
CA ILE A 86 14.80 4.39 -13.68
C ILE A 86 14.61 2.90 -13.97
N VAL A 87 15.35 2.01 -13.32
CA VAL A 87 15.18 0.55 -13.48
C VAL A 87 13.78 0.11 -13.03
N ILE A 88 13.28 0.59 -11.88
CA ILE A 88 11.93 0.26 -11.41
C ILE A 88 10.87 0.73 -12.42
N VAL A 89 10.98 1.97 -12.91
CA VAL A 89 10.03 2.52 -13.89
C VAL A 89 10.14 1.75 -15.22
N GLY A 90 11.34 1.46 -15.69
CA GLY A 90 11.58 0.72 -16.92
C GLY A 90 11.03 -0.70 -16.85
N PHE A 91 11.28 -1.41 -15.75
CA PHE A 91 10.71 -2.74 -15.51
C PHE A 91 9.19 -2.69 -15.36
N GLY A 92 8.65 -1.66 -14.70
CA GLY A 92 7.21 -1.43 -14.62
C GLY A 92 6.57 -1.20 -15.99
N CYS A 93 7.16 -0.36 -16.85
CA CYS A 93 6.70 -0.19 -18.24
C CYS A 93 6.74 -1.52 -19.01
N TYR A 94 7.82 -2.28 -18.88
CA TYR A 94 7.95 -3.60 -19.52
C TYR A 94 6.85 -4.57 -19.05
N SER A 95 6.62 -4.66 -17.74
CA SER A 95 5.56 -5.47 -17.12
C SER A 95 4.16 -4.99 -17.48
N PHE A 96 3.95 -3.70 -17.74
CA PHE A 96 2.66 -3.20 -18.22
C PHE A 96 2.33 -3.75 -19.61
N PHE A 97 3.29 -3.79 -20.53
CA PHE A 97 3.07 -4.32 -21.89
C PHE A 97 3.07 -5.86 -21.95
N HIS A 98 3.77 -6.52 -21.03
CA HIS A 98 3.84 -7.99 -20.90
C HIS A 98 3.18 -8.45 -19.59
N PHE A 99 1.93 -8.00 -19.40
CA PHE A 99 1.22 -8.12 -18.14
C PHE A 99 1.01 -9.57 -17.70
N TRP A 100 0.68 -10.47 -18.64
CA TRP A 100 0.36 -11.85 -18.32
C TRP A 100 1.58 -12.64 -17.85
N GLU A 101 2.76 -12.29 -18.34
CA GLU A 101 4.02 -12.95 -18.00
C GLU A 101 4.69 -12.33 -16.77
N TYR A 102 4.71 -10.99 -16.66
CA TYR A 102 5.55 -10.27 -15.69
C TYR A 102 4.78 -9.38 -14.72
N GLY A 103 3.48 -9.17 -14.90
CA GLY A 103 2.67 -8.28 -14.06
C GLY A 103 2.65 -8.69 -12.59
N SER A 104 2.34 -9.96 -12.30
CA SER A 104 2.29 -10.49 -10.93
C SER A 104 3.65 -10.47 -10.22
N TYR A 105 4.74 -10.70 -10.96
CA TYR A 105 6.11 -10.62 -10.42
C TYR A 105 6.45 -9.18 -10.04
N PHE A 106 6.13 -8.21 -10.91
CA PHE A 106 6.33 -6.79 -10.65
C PHE A 106 5.54 -6.33 -9.43
N PHE A 107 4.24 -6.59 -9.41
CA PHE A 107 3.33 -6.28 -8.30
C PHE A 107 3.86 -6.81 -6.97
N THR A 108 4.24 -8.09 -6.93
CA THR A 108 4.78 -8.73 -5.71
C THR A 108 6.09 -8.08 -5.25
N THR A 109 6.98 -7.78 -6.20
CA THR A 109 8.27 -7.14 -5.91
C THR A 109 8.08 -5.74 -5.32
N VAL A 110 7.19 -4.94 -5.91
CA VAL A 110 6.91 -3.60 -5.42
C VAL A 110 6.26 -3.64 -4.03
N MET A 111 5.28 -4.52 -3.81
CA MET A 111 4.63 -4.67 -2.50
C MET A 111 5.64 -5.04 -1.40
N PHE A 112 6.63 -5.87 -1.73
CA PHE A 112 7.71 -6.22 -0.80
C PHE A 112 8.65 -5.04 -0.53
N PHE A 113 9.05 -4.27 -1.56
CA PHE A 113 9.87 -3.07 -1.34
C PHE A 113 9.16 -2.03 -0.48
N VAL A 114 7.88 -1.77 -0.75
CA VAL A 114 7.06 -0.87 0.06
C VAL A 114 6.99 -1.35 1.51
N LEU A 115 6.82 -2.66 1.74
CA LEU A 115 6.85 -3.25 3.09
C LEU A 115 8.18 -2.97 3.81
N VAL A 116 9.32 -3.26 3.15
CA VAL A 116 10.65 -3.04 3.73
C VAL A 116 10.86 -1.56 4.08
N ILE A 117 10.42 -0.64 3.20
CA ILE A 117 10.52 0.80 3.44
C ILE A 117 9.67 1.20 4.66
N LEU A 118 8.41 0.75 4.75
CA LEU A 118 7.54 1.07 5.88
C LEU A 118 8.05 0.49 7.20
N VAL A 119 8.56 -0.74 7.19
CA VAL A 119 9.20 -1.34 8.38
C VAL A 119 10.37 -0.49 8.84
N LYS A 120 11.27 -0.10 7.91
CA LYS A 120 12.39 0.79 8.24
C LYS A 120 11.90 2.11 8.84
N GLN A 121 10.88 2.74 8.26
CA GLN A 121 10.35 4.02 8.75
C GLN A 121 9.74 3.90 10.15
N SER A 122 9.02 2.81 10.43
CA SER A 122 8.49 2.50 11.76
C SER A 122 9.63 2.35 12.79
N PHE A 123 10.71 1.67 12.44
CA PHE A 123 11.89 1.57 13.33
C PHE A 123 12.59 2.91 13.53
N GLN A 124 12.75 3.72 12.48
CA GLN A 124 13.32 5.06 12.61
C GLN A 124 12.48 5.93 13.55
N PHE A 125 11.15 5.87 13.46
CA PHE A 125 10.25 6.58 14.36
C PHE A 125 10.47 6.16 15.83
N ILE A 126 10.59 4.86 16.09
CA ILE A 126 10.85 4.34 17.44
C ILE A 126 12.20 4.83 17.97
N VAL A 127 13.24 4.83 17.15
CA VAL A 127 14.58 5.29 17.55
C VAL A 127 14.60 6.79 17.82
N GLU A 128 13.94 7.60 16.98
CA GLU A 128 13.93 9.06 17.11
C GLU A 128 13.02 9.56 18.24
N ARG A 129 11.87 8.91 18.48
CA ARG A 129 10.86 9.36 19.44
C ARG A 129 10.73 8.49 20.70
N GLY A 130 11.37 7.32 20.75
CA GLY A 130 11.26 6.35 21.85
C GLY A 130 9.84 5.83 22.09
N SER A 131 8.96 5.99 21.12
CA SER A 131 7.57 5.57 21.19
C SER A 131 7.22 4.73 19.97
N ILE A 132 6.38 3.72 20.19
CA ILE A 132 5.75 2.96 19.13
C ILE A 132 4.46 3.68 18.75
N ASN A 133 4.26 3.92 17.45
CA ASN A 133 3.00 4.43 16.92
C ASN A 133 2.13 3.27 16.42
N ILE A 134 0.96 3.07 17.03
CA ILE A 134 0.00 2.03 16.62
C ILE A 134 -0.39 2.20 15.14
N PHE A 135 -0.48 3.43 14.64
CA PHE A 135 -0.73 3.71 13.23
C PHE A 135 0.30 3.02 12.33
N HIS A 136 1.58 3.15 12.67
CA HIS A 136 2.69 2.56 11.91
C HIS A 136 2.66 1.03 11.99
N VAL A 137 2.30 0.47 13.15
CA VAL A 137 2.14 -0.99 13.32
C VAL A 137 1.03 -1.53 12.43
N VAL A 138 -0.14 -0.89 12.44
CA VAL A 138 -1.28 -1.28 11.60
C VAL A 138 -0.95 -1.11 10.11
N LEU A 139 -0.18 -0.08 9.75
CA LEU A 139 0.27 0.17 8.38
C LEU A 139 1.24 -0.90 7.87
N VAL A 140 2.21 -1.29 8.68
CA VAL A 140 3.12 -2.41 8.37
C VAL A 140 2.33 -3.70 8.24
N PHE A 141 1.38 -3.97 9.14
CA PHE A 141 0.53 -5.17 9.07
C PHE A 141 -0.31 -5.20 7.80
N TYR A 142 -0.94 -4.07 7.44
CA TYR A 142 -1.68 -3.92 6.19
C TYR A 142 -0.80 -4.23 4.97
N GLN A 143 0.39 -3.64 4.92
CA GLN A 143 1.29 -3.84 3.78
C GLN A 143 1.83 -5.27 3.72
N ALA A 144 2.07 -5.91 4.88
CA ALA A 144 2.44 -7.31 4.95
C ALA A 144 1.34 -8.20 4.37
N LEU A 145 0.07 -7.94 4.69
CA LEU A 145 -1.07 -8.65 4.10
C LEU A 145 -1.09 -8.50 2.57
N ASN A 146 -0.83 -7.31 2.03
CA ASN A 146 -0.73 -7.10 0.58
C ASN A 146 0.41 -7.92 -0.05
N ALA A 147 1.60 -7.92 0.55
CA ALA A 147 2.74 -8.68 0.07
C ALA A 147 2.51 -10.20 0.14
N PHE A 148 1.86 -10.71 1.18
CA PHE A 148 1.50 -12.13 1.26
C PHE A 148 0.40 -12.52 0.27
N LYS A 149 -0.56 -11.61 0.02
CA LYS A 149 -1.61 -11.80 -0.98
C LYS A 149 -1.07 -11.82 -2.39
N SER A 150 -0.14 -10.93 -2.71
CA SER A 150 0.56 -10.94 -4.00
C SER A 150 1.35 -12.24 -4.19
N LEU A 151 2.05 -12.69 -3.13
CA LEU A 151 2.81 -13.94 -3.17
C LEU A 151 1.90 -15.17 -3.35
N ALA A 152 0.76 -15.23 -2.65
CA ALA A 152 -0.20 -16.32 -2.78
C ALA A 152 -0.79 -16.41 -4.21
N LEU A 153 -1.01 -15.25 -4.85
CA LEU A 153 -1.43 -15.18 -6.25
C LEU A 153 -0.32 -15.68 -7.19
N LEU A 154 0.93 -15.28 -6.95
CA LEU A 154 2.08 -15.72 -7.74
C LEU A 154 2.32 -17.23 -7.66
N LEU A 155 2.12 -17.82 -6.48
CA LEU A 155 2.29 -19.25 -6.23
C LEU A 155 1.06 -20.10 -6.60
N ASN A 156 -0.01 -19.48 -7.14
CA ASN A 156 -1.25 -20.15 -7.55
C ASN A 156 -1.84 -21.08 -6.47
N PHE A 157 -1.93 -20.62 -5.22
CA PHE A 157 -2.54 -21.42 -4.15
C PHE A 157 -4.01 -21.75 -4.47
N SER A 158 -4.37 -23.04 -4.35
CA SER A 158 -5.70 -23.57 -4.67
C SER A 158 -6.84 -22.97 -3.82
N THR A 159 -6.51 -22.45 -2.63
CA THR A 159 -7.43 -21.74 -1.73
C THR A 159 -7.51 -20.23 -1.98
N GLY A 160 -6.94 -19.75 -3.09
CA GLY A 160 -6.73 -18.33 -3.39
C GLY A 160 -7.99 -17.46 -3.30
N VAL A 161 -9.16 -17.98 -3.68
CA VAL A 161 -10.43 -17.23 -3.61
C VAL A 161 -10.83 -16.93 -2.16
N TRP A 162 -10.76 -17.93 -1.27
CA TRP A 162 -11.09 -17.75 0.15
C TRP A 162 -10.09 -16.84 0.85
N PHE A 163 -8.80 -17.03 0.56
CA PHE A 163 -7.75 -16.16 1.07
C PHE A 163 -7.95 -14.71 0.60
N PHE A 164 -8.34 -14.51 -0.66
CA PHE A 164 -8.65 -13.19 -1.20
C PHE A 164 -9.83 -12.54 -0.46
N CYS A 165 -10.95 -13.25 -0.28
CA CYS A 165 -12.12 -12.71 0.40
C CYS A 165 -11.85 -12.35 1.87
N ILE A 166 -11.18 -13.24 2.61
CA ILE A 166 -10.85 -13.01 4.04
C ILE A 166 -9.87 -11.84 4.17
N SER A 167 -8.82 -11.81 3.35
CA SER A 167 -7.85 -10.70 3.37
C SER A 167 -8.50 -9.37 3.01
N THR A 168 -9.39 -9.33 2.01
CA THR A 168 -10.12 -8.10 1.65
C THR A 168 -11.02 -7.63 2.80
N ALA A 169 -11.73 -8.53 3.49
CA ALA A 169 -12.54 -8.15 4.64
C ALA A 169 -11.69 -7.53 5.76
N ILE A 170 -10.56 -8.15 6.10
CA ILE A 170 -9.59 -7.61 7.08
C ILE A 170 -9.09 -6.24 6.63
N GLN A 171 -8.76 -6.08 5.35
CA GLN A 171 -8.29 -4.81 4.78
C GLN A 171 -9.34 -3.70 4.84
N ILE A 172 -10.63 -4.02 4.72
CA ILE A 172 -11.71 -3.03 4.90
C ILE A 172 -11.73 -2.52 6.35
N PHE A 173 -11.60 -3.40 7.35
CA PHE A 173 -11.53 -2.98 8.75
C PHE A 173 -10.28 -2.11 9.03
N ILE A 174 -9.15 -2.48 8.44
CA ILE A 174 -7.92 -1.67 8.54
C ILE A 174 -8.08 -0.32 7.83
N GLY A 175 -8.70 -0.30 6.64
CA GLY A 175 -9.01 0.93 5.93
C GLY A 175 -9.91 1.84 6.77
N ALA A 176 -10.91 1.29 7.45
CA ALA A 176 -11.77 2.03 8.37
C ALA A 176 -10.96 2.59 9.56
N PHE A 177 -10.01 1.83 10.10
CA PHE A 177 -9.08 2.35 11.12
C PHE A 177 -8.31 3.58 10.60
N PHE A 178 -7.75 3.54 9.40
CA PHE A 178 -7.04 4.69 8.81
C PHE A 178 -7.95 5.86 8.41
N ALA A 179 -9.23 5.59 8.14
CA ALA A 179 -10.23 6.63 7.90
C ALA A 179 -10.63 7.37 9.21
N LEU A 180 -10.49 6.72 10.36
CA LEU A 180 -10.83 7.29 11.67
C LEU A 180 -9.63 7.97 12.34
N TYR A 181 -8.49 7.29 12.38
CA TYR A 181 -7.30 7.74 13.10
C TYR A 181 -6.24 8.31 12.17
N ARG A 182 -5.56 9.38 12.61
CA ARG A 182 -4.44 9.99 11.87
C ARG A 182 -3.11 9.50 12.44
N GLU A 183 -2.09 9.52 11.59
CA GLU A 183 -0.71 9.20 11.99
C GLU A 183 -0.25 10.02 13.21
N ASP A 184 -0.56 11.31 13.22
CA ASP A 184 -0.14 12.25 14.26
C ASP A 184 -1.04 12.24 15.53
N ASP A 185 -1.96 11.28 15.64
CA ASP A 185 -2.86 11.20 16.79
C ASP A 185 -2.09 10.77 18.05
N PRO A 186 -2.02 11.61 19.10
CA PRO A 186 -1.27 11.28 20.32
C PRO A 186 -1.82 10.05 21.05
N ARG A 187 -3.09 9.70 20.84
CA ARG A 187 -3.72 8.52 21.47
C ARG A 187 -3.12 7.20 20.96
N LEU A 188 -2.43 7.23 19.82
CA LEU A 188 -1.82 6.06 19.20
C LEU A 188 -0.35 5.87 19.58
N LEU A 189 0.20 6.72 20.46
CA LEU A 189 1.59 6.64 20.89
C LEU A 189 1.70 5.83 22.18
N ILE A 190 2.59 4.84 22.17
CA ILE A 190 2.97 4.04 23.34
C ILE A 190 4.45 4.32 23.61
N GLU A 191 4.77 4.90 24.75
CA GLU A 191 6.17 5.13 25.15
C GLU A 191 6.83 3.80 25.53
N VAL A 192 8.02 3.55 24.97
CA VAL A 192 8.76 2.29 25.19
C VAL A 192 10.20 2.55 25.62
N MET A 193 10.75 3.72 25.29
CA MET A 193 12.07 4.15 25.71
C MET A 193 12.02 5.61 26.18
N LYS A 194 12.67 5.90 27.31
CA LYS A 194 12.97 7.29 27.68
C LYS A 194 14.05 7.81 26.73
N VAL A 195 13.64 8.53 25.69
CA VAL A 195 14.61 9.34 24.93
C VAL A 195 14.99 10.50 25.82
N ASN A 196 16.20 10.44 26.35
CA ASN A 196 16.84 11.58 26.98
C ASN A 196 16.94 12.69 25.92
N LYS A 197 16.00 13.64 25.95
CA LYS A 197 16.12 14.93 25.26
C LYS A 197 17.22 15.73 25.96
N PHE A 198 18.46 15.30 25.79
CA PHE A 198 19.62 16.06 26.25
C PHE A 198 20.38 16.59 25.03
N GLU A 199 20.42 17.93 25.01
CA GLU A 199 21.53 18.76 24.52
C GLU A 199 21.73 18.81 23.00
N ASN A 200 21.02 19.76 22.38
CA ASN A 200 21.57 20.65 21.36
C ASN A 200 20.71 21.93 21.36
N SER A 201 20.87 22.72 22.41
CA SER A 201 20.59 24.16 22.42
C SER A 201 21.88 24.91 22.15
#